data_AF-A0A846DIG6-F1
#
_entry.id   AF-A0A846DIG6-F1
#
_cell.length_a   1.000
_cell.length_b   1.000
_cell.length_c   1.000
_cell.angle_alpha   90.00
_cell.angle_beta   90.00
_cell.angle_gamma   90.00
#
_symmetry.space_group_name_H-M   'P 1'
#
loop_
_entity.id
_entity.type
_entity.pdbx_description
1 polymer ?
#
loop_
_entity_poly.entity_id
_entity_poly.type
_entity_poly.pdbx_seq_one_letter_code
_entity_poly.pdbx_strand_id
1 'polypeptide(L)'
;VDLRGLAPSDASLYQVQVSAGDVSQLRLGRDLMGFGEAEDWDMDSNEQDLNRWGVSTTGKTSFPCYQGAYRGITGICLERSHRNREVAVVPFRHRIRVFGDALDRPQKDLTMVGYVRGENAGPIELKVRYRASEGEQGFGDRTVFTHPGHTFDWERIVVDLAMPEDKPKEQVANPKRDNPRAVMLWLRHYPPQEGKGLAMFDDFACVSWEKPHYLNNPIQLSVPHALDFLRLTGTPGLVKLHLTFRAFQPQS
;
A
#
# COMPACT_ATOMS: atom_id res chain seq x y z
N VAL A 1 8.25 6.23 7.62
CA VAL A 1 7.84 5.42 8.79
C VAL A 1 6.42 4.95 8.56
N ASP A 2 6.18 3.65 8.71
CA ASP A 2 4.83 3.08 8.77
C ASP A 2 4.39 3.16 10.24
N LEU A 3 3.36 3.95 10.54
CA LEU A 3 2.89 4.19 11.91
C LEU A 3 1.90 3.12 12.37
N ARG A 4 1.34 2.31 11.46
CA ARG A 4 0.33 1.28 11.79
C ARG A 4 0.86 0.25 12.78
N GLY A 5 2.14 -0.09 12.68
CA GLY A 5 2.81 -0.99 13.64
C GLY A 5 3.32 -0.31 14.92
N LEU A 6 3.09 1.00 15.09
CA LEU A 6 3.60 1.78 16.22
C LEU A 6 2.48 2.42 17.06
N ALA A 7 1.37 2.79 16.42
CA ALA A 7 0.24 3.44 17.05
C ALA A 7 -0.68 2.40 17.72
N PRO A 8 -1.16 2.65 18.96
CA PRO A 8 -2.33 1.96 19.48
C PRO A 8 -3.55 2.14 18.56
N SER A 9 -4.43 1.15 18.50
CA SER A 9 -5.61 1.17 17.62
C SER A 9 -6.61 2.29 17.94
N ASP A 10 -6.58 2.82 19.16
CA ASP A 10 -7.44 3.89 19.66
C ASP A 10 -6.75 5.26 19.70
N ALA A 11 -5.59 5.43 19.06
CA ALA A 11 -4.79 6.64 19.16
C ALA A 11 -4.33 7.22 17.81
N SER A 12 -4.16 8.54 17.76
CA SER A 12 -3.51 9.24 16.64
C SER A 12 -2.17 9.82 17.08
N LEU A 13 -1.24 9.95 16.12
CA LEU A 13 0.01 10.69 16.33
C LEU A 13 -0.30 12.14 16.72
N TYR A 14 0.05 12.52 17.94
CA TYR A 14 -0.18 13.85 18.48
C TYR A 14 1.04 14.76 18.34
N GLN A 15 2.23 14.20 18.50
CA GLN A 15 3.46 14.97 18.46
C GLN A 15 4.61 14.20 17.83
N VAL A 16 5.40 14.90 17.01
CA VAL A 16 6.68 14.42 16.49
C VAL A 16 7.78 15.33 16.98
N GLN A 17 8.75 14.76 17.68
CA GLN A 17 9.97 15.44 18.07
C GLN A 17 11.18 14.75 17.43
N VAL A 18 12.01 15.53 16.73
CA VAL A 18 13.28 15.06 16.21
C VAL A 18 14.35 15.31 17.26
N SER A 19 14.95 14.25 17.83
CA SER A 19 15.99 14.38 18.87
C SER A 19 17.41 14.22 18.33
N ALA A 20 17.56 13.63 17.15
CA ALA A 20 18.84 13.58 16.43
C ALA A 20 18.60 13.41 14.92
N GLY A 21 19.53 13.92 14.11
CA GLY A 21 19.47 13.90 12.65
C GLY A 21 19.09 15.26 12.07
N ASP A 22 19.46 15.48 10.81
CA ASP A 22 19.14 16.71 10.07
C ASP A 22 17.90 16.47 9.21
N VAL A 23 16.76 16.97 9.68
CA VAL A 23 15.47 16.88 9.01
C VAL A 23 14.97 18.29 8.75
N SER A 24 14.53 18.57 7.52
CA SER A 24 14.04 19.88 7.10
C SER A 24 12.51 19.91 6.93
N GLN A 25 11.91 18.78 6.56
CA GLN A 25 10.46 18.69 6.35
C GLN A 25 9.89 17.36 6.84
N LEU A 26 8.60 17.43 7.15
CA LEU A 26 7.79 16.30 7.56
C LEU A 26 6.49 16.28 6.75
N ARG A 27 6.08 15.10 6.30
CA ARG A 27 4.81 14.86 5.62
C ARG A 27 4.07 13.74 6.29
N LEU A 28 2.77 13.92 6.46
CA LEU A 28 1.87 12.89 6.95
C LEU A 28 1.11 12.30 5.78
N GLY A 29 0.85 11.00 5.86
CA GLY A 29 0.18 10.25 4.81
C GLY A 29 -0.91 9.37 5.38
N ARG A 30 -2.00 9.23 4.61
CA ARG A 30 -3.13 8.36 4.92
C ARG A 30 -3.12 7.16 3.99
N ASP A 31 -3.43 5.97 4.51
CA ASP A 31 -3.74 4.83 3.63
C ASP A 31 -5.10 5.01 2.95
N LEU A 32 -5.11 4.90 1.63
CA LEU A 32 -6.34 4.89 0.82
C LEU A 32 -6.84 3.48 0.51
N MET A 33 -6.05 2.44 0.78
CA MET A 33 -6.37 1.07 0.45
C MET A 33 -7.28 0.40 1.48
N GLY A 34 -6.97 0.55 2.77
CA GLY A 34 -7.79 0.12 3.91
C GLY A 34 -7.94 -1.40 4.10
N PHE A 35 -7.50 -2.21 3.14
CA PHE A 35 -7.61 -3.68 3.13
C PHE A 35 -6.33 -4.35 2.60
N GLY A 36 -5.19 -3.69 2.74
CA GLY A 36 -3.91 -4.20 2.25
C GLY A 36 -3.22 -5.18 3.18
N GLU A 37 -3.67 -5.29 4.43
CA GLU A 37 -3.20 -6.22 5.47
C GLU A 37 -3.72 -7.64 5.31
N ALA A 38 -4.57 -7.90 4.31
CA ALA A 38 -5.16 -9.22 4.06
C ALA A 38 -5.90 -9.84 5.27
N GLU A 39 -6.33 -9.04 6.24
CA GLU A 39 -7.17 -9.46 7.36
C GLU A 39 -8.65 -9.17 7.05
N ASP A 40 -9.27 -9.95 6.14
CA ASP A 40 -10.72 -9.88 5.93
C ASP A 40 -11.38 -10.89 6.88
N TRP A 41 -11.87 -10.39 8.02
CA TRP A 41 -12.63 -11.20 8.98
C TRP A 41 -14.09 -11.24 8.53
N ASP A 42 -14.47 -12.22 7.71
CA ASP A 42 -15.89 -12.55 7.59
C ASP A 42 -16.35 -13.25 8.88
N MET A 43 -17.52 -12.83 9.37
CA MET A 43 -18.17 -13.47 10.53
C MET A 43 -18.98 -14.70 10.12
N ASP A 44 -18.85 -15.17 8.88
CA ASP A 44 -19.50 -16.39 8.41
C ASP A 44 -18.53 -17.59 8.46
N SER A 45 -19.06 -18.80 8.25
CA SER A 45 -18.32 -20.04 8.49
C SER A 45 -17.24 -20.34 7.45
N ASN A 46 -17.03 -19.47 6.46
CA ASN A 46 -15.99 -19.66 5.44
C ASN A 46 -14.75 -18.87 5.84
N GLU A 47 -14.01 -19.38 6.83
CA GLU A 47 -12.72 -18.81 7.21
C GLU A 47 -11.83 -18.57 5.97
N GLN A 48 -11.29 -17.34 5.85
CA GLN A 48 -10.26 -16.91 4.88
C GLN A 48 -10.71 -16.42 3.49
N ASP A 49 -11.91 -15.87 3.31
CA ASP A 49 -12.25 -15.21 2.03
C ASP A 49 -11.67 -13.79 1.95
N LEU A 50 -10.51 -13.64 1.29
CA LEU A 50 -9.91 -12.34 0.93
C LEU A 50 -10.70 -11.64 -0.19
N ASN A 51 -11.93 -11.24 0.10
CA ASN A 51 -12.91 -10.80 -0.91
C ASN A 51 -12.46 -9.58 -1.72
N ARG A 52 -11.61 -8.73 -1.14
CA ARG A 52 -11.01 -7.56 -1.80
C ARG A 52 -9.85 -7.91 -2.74
N TRP A 53 -9.28 -9.10 -2.61
CA TRP A 53 -8.20 -9.60 -3.44
C TRP A 53 -8.69 -10.70 -4.37
N GLY A 54 -8.13 -10.75 -5.58
CA GLY A 54 -8.43 -11.79 -6.56
C GLY A 54 -7.67 -13.08 -6.29
N VAL A 55 -7.74 -13.61 -5.06
CA VAL A 55 -7.16 -14.91 -4.72
C VAL A 55 -8.01 -16.04 -5.33
N SER A 56 -7.35 -17.15 -5.68
CA SER A 56 -7.97 -18.32 -6.28
C SER A 56 -7.58 -19.56 -5.49
N THR A 57 -8.44 -19.94 -4.56
CA THR A 57 -8.28 -21.14 -3.72
C THR A 57 -8.35 -22.44 -4.54
N THR A 58 -9.00 -22.41 -5.71
CA THR A 58 -8.96 -23.50 -6.69
C THR A 58 -7.64 -23.50 -7.46
N GLY A 59 -6.89 -24.61 -7.40
CA GLY A 59 -5.65 -24.79 -8.17
C GLY A 59 -4.37 -24.22 -7.54
N LYS A 60 -4.41 -23.83 -6.24
CA LYS A 60 -3.26 -23.38 -5.42
C LYS A 60 -2.33 -22.35 -6.08
N THR A 61 -2.86 -21.49 -6.94
CA THR A 61 -2.06 -20.44 -7.59
C THR A 61 -1.89 -19.22 -6.69
N SER A 62 -2.96 -18.86 -5.96
CA SER A 62 -2.96 -17.77 -5.01
C SER A 62 -3.93 -18.04 -3.86
N PHE A 63 -3.50 -17.86 -2.63
CA PHE A 63 -4.29 -18.21 -1.45
C PHE A 63 -3.88 -17.38 -0.23
N PRO A 64 -4.80 -17.13 0.71
CA PRO A 64 -4.45 -16.65 2.04
C PRO A 64 -3.53 -17.66 2.74
N CYS A 65 -2.52 -17.20 3.47
CA CYS A 65 -1.57 -18.09 4.14
C CYS A 65 -1.04 -17.49 5.46
N TYR A 66 -1.08 -18.30 6.53
CA TYR A 66 -0.57 -17.90 7.84
C TYR A 66 0.94 -17.62 7.83
N GLN A 67 1.72 -18.46 7.13
CA GLN A 67 3.17 -18.27 7.00
C GLN A 67 3.57 -17.05 6.16
N GLY A 68 2.60 -16.44 5.46
CA GLY A 68 2.81 -15.26 4.64
C GLY A 68 2.42 -13.96 5.31
N ALA A 69 2.07 -13.95 6.59
CA ALA A 69 1.83 -12.73 7.34
C ALA A 69 3.17 -12.04 7.69
N TYR A 70 3.29 -10.77 7.35
CA TYR A 70 4.31 -9.86 7.86
C TYR A 70 3.86 -9.30 9.22
N ARG A 71 2.59 -8.90 9.34
CA ARG A 71 1.90 -8.61 10.60
C ARG A 71 0.51 -9.24 10.58
N GLY A 72 -0.15 -9.30 11.73
CA GLY A 72 -1.46 -9.93 11.82
C GLY A 72 -1.35 -11.45 11.75
N ILE A 73 -2.26 -12.06 11.00
CA ILE A 73 -2.50 -13.51 10.99
C ILE A 73 -2.32 -14.09 9.60
N THR A 74 -2.72 -13.38 8.54
CA THR A 74 -2.74 -13.89 7.17
C THR A 74 -2.10 -12.91 6.19
N GLY A 75 -1.29 -13.44 5.28
CA GLY A 75 -0.88 -12.71 4.08
C GLY A 75 -1.35 -13.38 2.80
N ILE A 76 -0.95 -12.82 1.66
CA ILE A 76 -1.28 -13.34 0.33
C ILE A 76 -0.10 -14.14 -0.21
N CYS A 77 -0.30 -15.43 -0.43
CA CYS A 77 0.67 -16.32 -1.06
C CYS A 77 0.37 -16.54 -2.53
N LEU A 78 1.40 -16.52 -3.38
CA LEU A 78 1.37 -16.97 -4.77
C LEU A 78 2.35 -18.13 -4.93
N GLU A 79 1.89 -19.31 -5.35
CA GLU A 79 2.74 -20.49 -5.62
C GLU A 79 2.92 -20.69 -7.12
N ARG A 80 4.17 -20.94 -7.52
CA ARG A 80 4.52 -21.39 -8.87
C ARG A 80 5.58 -22.48 -8.84
N SER A 81 5.40 -23.50 -9.67
CA SER A 81 6.44 -24.46 -10.04
C SER A 81 7.16 -24.01 -11.30
N HIS A 82 8.43 -24.38 -11.45
CA HIS A 82 9.21 -24.19 -12.68
C HIS A 82 8.54 -24.77 -13.95
N ARG A 83 7.60 -25.71 -13.79
CA ARG A 83 6.82 -26.28 -14.90
C ARG A 83 5.65 -25.41 -15.34
N ASN A 84 5.22 -24.46 -14.52
CA ASN A 84 4.17 -23.52 -14.91
C ASN A 84 4.69 -22.61 -16.02
N ARG A 85 3.86 -22.35 -17.03
CA ARG A 85 4.18 -21.41 -18.12
C ARG A 85 3.60 -20.02 -17.91
N GLU A 86 2.64 -19.91 -16.98
CA GLU A 86 1.91 -18.68 -16.71
C GLU A 86 2.34 -18.06 -15.39
N VAL A 87 2.30 -16.73 -15.36
CA VAL A 87 2.52 -15.92 -14.14
C VAL A 87 1.32 -16.08 -13.19
N ALA A 88 1.56 -16.17 -11.89
CA ALA A 88 0.51 -16.05 -10.88
C ALA A 88 0.17 -14.57 -10.72
N VAL A 89 -1.12 -14.24 -10.73
CA VAL A 89 -1.57 -12.85 -10.67
C VAL A 89 -2.67 -12.73 -9.62
N VAL A 90 -2.51 -11.79 -8.69
CA VAL A 90 -3.55 -11.42 -7.74
C VAL A 90 -3.86 -9.93 -7.92
N PRO A 91 -5.01 -9.56 -8.50
CA PRO A 91 -5.47 -8.18 -8.51
C PRO A 91 -6.00 -7.79 -7.14
N PHE A 92 -5.79 -6.54 -6.74
CA PHE A 92 -6.72 -5.88 -5.82
C PHE A 92 -7.98 -5.54 -6.61
N ARG A 93 -9.14 -6.08 -6.19
CA ARG A 93 -10.39 -5.99 -6.96
C ARG A 93 -10.99 -4.59 -6.96
N HIS A 94 -10.60 -3.74 -6.01
CA HIS A 94 -11.12 -2.40 -5.87
C HIS A 94 -10.25 -1.33 -6.52
N ARG A 95 -10.90 -0.26 -6.95
CA ARG A 95 -10.23 0.98 -7.36
C ARG A 95 -9.88 1.79 -6.13
N ILE A 96 -8.59 2.02 -5.91
CA ILE A 96 -8.10 2.92 -4.87
C ILE A 96 -8.26 4.34 -5.42
N ARG A 97 -9.33 5.03 -5.02
CA ARG A 97 -9.62 6.39 -5.49
C ARG A 97 -8.66 7.38 -4.83
N VAL A 98 -8.18 8.35 -5.61
CA VAL A 98 -7.33 9.42 -5.08
C VAL A 98 -8.09 10.25 -4.05
N PHE A 99 -7.39 10.71 -3.02
CA PHE A 99 -8.01 11.59 -2.03
C PHE A 99 -8.52 12.88 -2.71
N GLY A 100 -9.66 13.39 -2.25
CA GLY A 100 -10.28 14.59 -2.83
C GLY A 100 -10.99 14.42 -4.18
N ASP A 101 -11.03 13.20 -4.76
CA ASP A 101 -11.77 12.90 -6.01
C ASP A 101 -13.24 13.32 -5.95
N ALA A 102 -13.92 13.05 -4.83
CA ALA A 102 -15.34 13.39 -4.66
C ALA A 102 -15.62 14.90 -4.72
N LEU A 103 -14.61 15.73 -4.41
CA LEU A 103 -14.68 17.19 -4.42
C LEU A 103 -14.01 17.81 -5.65
N ASP A 104 -13.58 17.00 -6.62
CA ASP A 104 -12.75 17.39 -7.77
C ASP A 104 -11.49 18.19 -7.36
N ARG A 105 -10.86 17.76 -6.26
CA ARG A 105 -9.58 18.26 -5.75
C ARG A 105 -8.61 17.10 -5.55
N PRO A 106 -8.24 16.40 -6.63
CA PRO A 106 -7.48 15.16 -6.57
C PRO A 106 -6.07 15.38 -5.99
N GLN A 107 -5.70 14.59 -4.99
CA GLN A 107 -4.34 14.51 -4.48
C GLN A 107 -3.65 13.29 -5.09
N LYS A 108 -2.76 13.54 -6.07
CA LYS A 108 -2.08 12.51 -6.86
C LYS A 108 -0.65 12.19 -6.42
N ASP A 109 -0.19 12.83 -5.34
CA ASP A 109 1.08 12.47 -4.72
C ASP A 109 0.87 11.22 -3.86
N LEU A 110 1.14 10.08 -4.48
CA LEU A 110 0.88 8.76 -3.94
C LEU A 110 2.17 7.94 -3.82
N THR A 111 2.26 7.14 -2.76
CA THR A 111 3.31 6.11 -2.61
C THR A 111 2.65 4.77 -2.36
N MET A 112 3.06 3.73 -3.08
CA MET A 112 2.74 2.36 -2.72
C MET A 112 3.73 1.86 -1.68
N VAL A 113 3.21 1.36 -0.56
CA VAL A 113 3.98 0.67 0.48
C VAL A 113 3.45 -0.76 0.58
N GLY A 114 4.31 -1.72 0.86
CA GLY A 114 3.93 -3.10 1.14
C GLY A 114 5.14 -3.92 1.52
N TYR A 115 4.94 -5.20 1.78
CA TYR A 115 6.00 -6.12 2.16
C TYR A 115 5.95 -7.36 1.29
N VAL A 116 7.13 -7.91 0.99
CA VAL A 116 7.27 -9.13 0.20
C VAL A 116 8.35 -10.04 0.77
N ARG A 117 8.11 -11.33 0.74
CA ARG A 117 9.06 -12.39 1.12
C ARG A 117 9.03 -13.48 0.05
N GLY A 118 10.14 -14.20 -0.13
CA GLY A 118 10.21 -15.30 -1.10
C GLY A 118 10.84 -16.55 -0.52
N GLU A 119 10.31 -17.70 -0.93
CA GLU A 119 10.90 -19.02 -0.70
C GLU A 119 11.06 -19.71 -2.04
N ASN A 120 12.31 -19.87 -2.50
CA ASN A 120 12.60 -20.29 -3.88
C ASN A 120 11.71 -19.55 -4.92
N ALA A 121 11.42 -18.27 -4.68
CA ALA A 121 10.48 -17.55 -5.51
C ALA A 121 11.09 -17.33 -6.91
N GLY A 122 10.30 -17.49 -7.97
CA GLY A 122 10.65 -16.86 -9.25
C GLY A 122 10.51 -15.34 -9.17
N PRO A 123 10.77 -14.63 -10.29
CA PRO A 123 10.66 -13.17 -10.34
C PRO A 123 9.32 -12.66 -9.80
N ILE A 124 9.34 -11.50 -9.17
CA ILE A 124 8.16 -10.86 -8.58
C ILE A 124 8.00 -9.47 -9.19
N GLU A 125 6.77 -9.08 -9.50
CA GLU A 125 6.45 -7.74 -9.94
C GLU A 125 5.23 -7.18 -9.22
N LEU A 126 5.25 -5.87 -8.99
CA LEU A 126 4.03 -5.11 -8.75
C LEU A 126 3.70 -4.28 -9.98
N LYS A 127 2.46 -4.43 -10.44
CA LYS A 127 1.93 -3.65 -11.55
C LYS A 127 0.78 -2.79 -11.06
N VAL A 128 0.80 -1.51 -11.42
CA VAL A 128 -0.32 -0.59 -11.21
C VAL A 128 -0.99 -0.28 -12.53
N ARG A 129 -2.29 -0.02 -12.48
CA ARG A 129 -3.03 0.57 -13.60
C ARG A 129 -3.74 1.83 -13.13
N TYR A 130 -3.64 2.88 -13.93
CA TYR A 130 -4.33 4.15 -13.67
C TYR A 130 -5.68 4.13 -14.36
N ARG A 131 -6.73 4.47 -13.62
CA ARG A 131 -8.12 4.39 -14.05
C ARG A 131 -8.86 5.67 -13.70
N ALA A 132 -9.97 5.88 -14.39
CA ALA A 132 -11.02 6.77 -13.93
C ALA A 132 -11.62 6.25 -12.61
N SER A 133 -12.18 7.11 -11.78
CA SER A 133 -12.89 6.70 -10.56
C SER A 133 -14.27 6.14 -10.85
N GLU A 134 -14.83 6.49 -12.02
CA GLU A 134 -16.08 5.99 -12.59
C GLU A 134 -15.91 5.57 -14.07
N GLY A 135 -16.67 4.60 -14.55
CA GLY A 135 -16.58 4.11 -15.94
C GLY A 135 -15.34 3.26 -16.21
N GLU A 136 -15.03 2.92 -17.46
CA GLU A 136 -13.97 1.94 -17.79
C GLU A 136 -12.65 2.53 -18.29
N GLN A 137 -12.56 3.86 -18.40
CA GLN A 137 -11.41 4.53 -19.00
C GLN A 137 -10.11 4.24 -18.23
N GLY A 138 -9.07 3.88 -18.97
CA GLY A 138 -7.72 3.65 -18.45
C GLY A 138 -6.73 4.71 -18.94
N PHE A 139 -5.69 4.93 -18.14
CA PHE A 139 -4.65 5.94 -18.36
C PHE A 139 -3.25 5.31 -18.32
N GLY A 140 -3.16 4.06 -18.78
CA GLY A 140 -1.93 3.29 -18.82
C GLY A 140 -1.69 2.41 -17.61
N ASP A 141 -0.63 1.62 -17.72
CA ASP A 141 -0.18 0.62 -16.78
C ASP A 141 1.33 0.70 -16.60
N ARG A 142 1.81 0.35 -15.40
CA ARG A 142 3.22 0.46 -15.06
C ARG A 142 3.66 -0.64 -14.11
N THR A 143 4.76 -1.30 -14.41
CA THR A 143 5.49 -2.09 -13.42
C THR A 143 6.24 -1.11 -12.52
N VAL A 144 5.89 -1.08 -11.23
CA VAL A 144 6.42 -0.12 -10.26
C VAL A 144 7.47 -0.74 -9.34
N PHE A 145 7.47 -2.06 -9.21
CA PHE A 145 8.46 -2.80 -8.44
C PHE A 145 8.78 -4.11 -9.16
N THR A 146 10.05 -4.51 -9.09
CA THR A 146 10.57 -5.78 -9.59
C THR A 146 11.54 -6.35 -8.58
N HIS A 147 11.44 -7.63 -8.30
CA HIS A 147 12.42 -8.38 -7.52
C HIS A 147 12.82 -9.62 -8.30
N PRO A 148 14.12 -9.98 -8.38
CA PRO A 148 14.57 -11.11 -9.19
C PRO A 148 13.99 -12.46 -8.74
N GLY A 149 13.52 -12.53 -7.48
CA GLY A 149 13.05 -13.78 -6.86
C GLY A 149 14.22 -14.65 -6.43
N HIS A 150 14.04 -15.39 -5.33
CA HIS A 150 14.94 -16.39 -4.74
C HIS A 150 14.35 -16.69 -3.34
N THR A 151 15.15 -17.22 -2.41
CA THR A 151 14.79 -17.24 -0.99
C THR A 151 15.34 -15.98 -0.32
N PHE A 152 14.45 -15.16 0.23
CA PHE A 152 14.80 -13.92 0.92
C PHE A 152 13.76 -13.63 2.00
N ASP A 153 14.17 -12.92 3.05
CA ASP A 153 13.28 -12.54 4.16
C ASP A 153 12.40 -11.33 3.76
N TRP A 154 11.54 -10.88 4.65
CA TRP A 154 10.66 -9.74 4.41
C TRP A 154 11.42 -8.47 3.99
N GLU A 155 11.18 -8.06 2.76
CA GLU A 155 11.64 -6.80 2.21
C GLU A 155 10.48 -5.82 2.07
N ARG A 156 10.79 -4.55 2.37
CA ARG A 156 9.82 -3.47 2.26
C ARG A 156 9.81 -2.90 0.86
N ILE A 157 8.63 -2.79 0.29
CA ILE A 157 8.35 -2.08 -0.96
C ILE A 157 7.95 -0.64 -0.62
N VAL A 158 8.61 0.34 -1.23
CA VAL A 158 8.25 1.76 -1.15
C VAL A 158 8.48 2.39 -2.52
N VAL A 159 7.40 2.73 -3.23
CA VAL A 159 7.50 3.29 -4.59
C VAL A 159 6.55 4.46 -4.76
N ASP A 160 7.09 5.62 -5.15
CA ASP A 160 6.27 6.77 -5.54
C ASP A 160 5.59 6.52 -6.89
N LEU A 161 4.29 6.76 -6.96
CA LEU A 161 3.48 6.53 -8.14
C LEU A 161 3.42 7.80 -8.99
N ALA A 162 3.89 7.71 -10.23
CA ALA A 162 3.73 8.77 -11.20
C ALA A 162 2.35 8.65 -11.87
N MET A 163 1.31 9.15 -11.21
CA MET A 163 -0.03 9.23 -11.81
C MET A 163 -0.02 10.20 -13.00
N PRO A 164 -0.71 9.89 -14.11
CA PRO A 164 -0.82 10.82 -15.23
C PRO A 164 -1.55 12.10 -14.83
N GLU A 165 -1.22 13.21 -15.51
CA GLU A 165 -1.87 14.50 -15.30
C GLU A 165 -3.35 14.50 -15.72
N ASP A 166 -4.10 15.49 -15.23
CA ASP A 166 -5.46 15.72 -15.74
C ASP A 166 -5.41 16.33 -17.13
N LYS A 167 -6.44 16.05 -17.92
CA LYS A 167 -6.70 16.80 -19.14
C LYS A 167 -7.06 18.25 -18.78
N PRO A 168 -6.82 19.22 -19.69
CA PRO A 168 -7.32 20.59 -19.56
C PRO A 168 -8.83 20.60 -19.31
N LYS A 169 -9.32 21.53 -18.48
CA LYS A 169 -10.73 21.57 -18.04
C LYS A 169 -11.70 21.67 -19.20
N GLU A 170 -11.30 22.32 -20.29
CA GLU A 170 -12.09 22.52 -21.51
C GLU A 170 -12.33 21.22 -22.27
N GLN A 171 -11.54 20.17 -22.00
CA GLN A 171 -11.61 18.85 -22.64
C GLN A 171 -12.26 17.79 -21.73
N VAL A 172 -12.79 18.18 -20.57
CA VAL A 172 -13.32 17.29 -19.55
C VAL A 172 -14.82 17.52 -19.41
N ALA A 173 -15.62 16.53 -19.79
CA ALA A 173 -17.07 16.57 -19.58
C ALA A 173 -17.43 16.06 -18.18
N ASN A 174 -16.72 15.05 -17.70
CA ASN A 174 -16.84 14.51 -16.36
C ASN A 174 -15.45 14.13 -15.81
N PRO A 175 -14.88 14.87 -14.84
CA PRO A 175 -13.55 14.60 -14.32
C PRO A 175 -13.41 13.22 -13.67
N LYS A 176 -14.50 12.61 -13.17
CA LYS A 176 -14.46 11.25 -12.60
C LYS A 176 -14.32 10.15 -13.64
N ARG A 177 -14.66 10.44 -14.90
CA ARG A 177 -14.61 9.51 -16.05
C ARG A 177 -13.45 9.81 -16.99
N ASP A 178 -13.13 11.09 -17.17
CA ASP A 178 -12.22 11.55 -18.22
C ASP A 178 -10.77 11.72 -17.76
N ASN A 179 -10.52 11.72 -16.44
CA ASN A 179 -9.21 11.89 -15.83
C ASN A 179 -8.77 10.68 -14.96
N PRO A 180 -7.46 10.48 -14.75
CA PRO A 180 -6.94 9.42 -13.88
C PRO A 180 -7.21 9.78 -12.42
N ARG A 181 -8.18 9.08 -11.82
CA ARG A 181 -8.72 9.33 -10.48
C ARG A 181 -8.63 8.12 -9.56
N ALA A 182 -8.10 7.00 -10.05
CA ALA A 182 -7.91 5.81 -9.26
C ALA A 182 -6.68 5.00 -9.69
N VAL A 183 -6.17 4.21 -8.75
CA VAL A 183 -5.12 3.23 -8.94
C VAL A 183 -5.71 1.84 -8.69
N MET A 184 -5.24 0.86 -9.45
CA MET A 184 -5.47 -0.55 -9.15
C MET A 184 -4.13 -1.27 -9.09
N LEU A 185 -4.01 -2.28 -8.23
CA LEU A 185 -2.77 -3.00 -7.95
C LEU A 185 -2.88 -4.46 -8.42
N TRP A 186 -1.80 -5.01 -8.96
CA TRP A 186 -1.64 -6.42 -9.28
C TRP A 186 -0.31 -6.92 -8.71
N LEU A 187 -0.39 -7.96 -7.90
CA LEU A 187 0.75 -8.76 -7.47
C LEU A 187 1.02 -9.82 -8.52
N ARG A 188 2.29 -10.03 -8.89
CA ARG A 188 2.69 -10.99 -9.91
C ARG A 188 3.87 -11.82 -9.41
N HIS A 189 3.78 -13.13 -9.60
CA HIS A 189 4.86 -14.07 -9.28
C HIS A 189 5.08 -15.03 -10.45
N TYR A 190 6.29 -15.03 -10.97
CA TYR A 190 6.70 -15.85 -12.10
C TYR A 190 7.20 -17.23 -11.61
N PRO A 191 7.16 -18.26 -12.48
CA PRO A 191 7.79 -19.54 -12.20
C PRO A 191 9.27 -19.40 -11.77
N PRO A 192 9.71 -20.13 -10.73
CA PRO A 192 11.13 -20.20 -10.39
C PRO A 192 11.91 -21.01 -11.43
N GLN A 193 13.25 -20.96 -11.35
CA GLN A 193 14.11 -21.75 -12.24
C GLN A 193 13.93 -23.26 -12.03
N GLU A 194 13.72 -23.70 -10.79
CA GLU A 194 13.54 -25.11 -10.44
C GLU A 194 12.54 -25.31 -9.30
N GLY A 195 12.07 -26.54 -9.14
CA GLY A 195 11.20 -26.93 -8.02
C GLY A 195 9.87 -26.17 -7.98
N LYS A 196 9.47 -25.82 -6.75
CA LYS A 196 8.32 -24.96 -6.43
C LYS A 196 8.81 -23.75 -5.65
N GLY A 197 8.18 -22.62 -5.89
CA GLY A 197 8.48 -21.34 -5.27
C GLY A 197 7.23 -20.69 -4.74
N LEU A 198 7.39 -19.89 -3.70
CA LEU A 198 6.33 -19.16 -3.03
C LEU A 198 6.73 -17.69 -2.89
N ALA A 199 5.85 -16.79 -3.32
CA ALA A 199 5.95 -15.36 -3.02
C ALA A 199 4.85 -14.98 -2.04
N MET A 200 5.22 -14.32 -0.96
CA MET A 200 4.34 -13.89 0.12
C MET A 200 4.26 -12.37 0.12
N PHE A 201 3.06 -11.83 0.24
CA PHE A 201 2.78 -10.41 0.13
C PHE A 201 1.87 -9.99 1.27
N ASP A 202 2.18 -8.87 1.89
CA ASP A 202 1.37 -8.38 3.01
C ASP A 202 1.48 -6.87 3.22
N ASP A 203 0.56 -6.33 4.01
CA ASP A 203 0.59 -4.99 4.61
C ASP A 203 0.66 -3.84 3.61
N PHE A 204 -0.01 -4.01 2.47
CA PHE A 204 -0.06 -3.00 1.42
C PHE A 204 -0.79 -1.74 1.86
N ALA A 205 -0.35 -0.60 1.34
CA ALA A 205 -0.99 0.69 1.51
C ALA A 205 -0.73 1.57 0.28
N CYS A 206 -1.75 2.33 -0.11
CA CYS A 206 -1.59 3.41 -1.08
C CYS A 206 -1.68 4.73 -0.34
N VAL A 207 -0.52 5.30 -0.06
CA VAL A 207 -0.38 6.46 0.83
C VAL A 207 -0.60 7.74 0.05
N SER A 208 -1.59 8.53 0.45
CA SER A 208 -1.78 9.90 -0.04
C SER A 208 -1.13 10.89 0.90
N TRP A 209 -0.21 11.70 0.39
CA TRP A 209 0.62 12.58 1.23
C TRP A 209 0.13 14.01 1.32
N GLU A 210 -0.09 14.49 2.54
CA GLU A 210 -0.40 15.89 2.79
C GLU A 210 0.76 16.82 2.38
N LYS A 211 0.47 18.12 2.40
CA LYS A 211 1.48 19.16 2.18
C LYS A 211 2.58 19.05 3.24
N PRO A 212 3.84 19.39 2.90
CA PRO A 212 4.93 19.35 3.85
C PRO A 212 4.74 20.38 4.97
N HIS A 213 5.04 19.95 6.19
CA HIS A 213 5.29 20.80 7.34
C HIS A 213 6.79 21.08 7.40
N TYR A 214 7.17 22.35 7.34
CA TYR A 214 8.54 22.76 7.66
C TYR A 214 8.76 22.59 9.16
N LEU A 215 9.92 22.06 9.54
CA LEU A 215 10.16 21.66 10.92
C LEU A 215 10.18 22.85 11.88
N ASN A 216 9.18 22.86 12.75
CA ASN A 216 9.19 23.58 14.01
C ASN A 216 9.14 22.51 15.11
N ASN A 217 10.26 22.23 15.77
CA ASN A 217 10.43 21.08 16.64
C ASN A 217 10.07 21.44 18.10
N PRO A 218 9.06 20.82 18.74
CA PRO A 218 8.26 19.68 18.26
C PRO A 218 7.08 20.09 17.38
N ILE A 219 6.73 19.23 16.42
CA ILE A 219 5.52 19.40 15.60
C ILE A 219 4.35 18.81 16.37
N GLN A 220 3.35 19.64 16.67
CA GLN A 220 2.08 19.20 17.25
C GLN A 220 1.02 19.07 16.15
N LEU A 221 0.22 18.01 16.25
CA LEU A 221 -0.82 17.66 15.28
C LEU A 221 -2.20 17.74 15.94
N SER A 222 -3.19 18.18 15.15
CA SER A 222 -4.59 18.13 15.55
C SER A 222 -5.08 16.68 15.53
N VAL A 223 -5.73 16.26 16.61
CA VAL A 223 -6.22 14.89 16.79
C VAL A 223 -7.72 14.91 17.18
N PRO A 224 -8.53 13.92 16.78
CA PRO A 224 -8.20 12.68 16.05
C PRO A 224 -7.91 12.89 14.55
N HIS A 225 -7.10 11.99 13.98
CA HIS A 225 -6.89 11.85 12.54
C HIS A 225 -6.53 10.41 12.16
N ALA A 226 -6.70 10.04 10.88
CA ALA A 226 -6.21 8.75 10.35
C ALA A 226 -5.07 9.01 9.37
N LEU A 227 -3.89 9.29 9.92
CA LEU A 227 -2.65 9.49 9.19
C LEU A 227 -1.70 8.41 9.67
N ASP A 228 -1.50 7.43 8.80
CA ASP A 228 -0.88 6.13 9.11
C ASP A 228 0.60 6.11 8.73
N PHE A 229 1.09 7.16 8.07
CA PHE A 229 2.44 7.24 7.55
C PHE A 229 3.09 8.59 7.83
N LEU A 230 4.41 8.54 8.03
CA LEU A 230 5.27 9.70 8.22
C LEU A 230 6.43 9.63 7.23
N ARG A 231 6.62 10.67 6.42
CA ARG A 231 7.79 10.83 5.55
C ARG A 231 8.61 12.02 6.03
N LEU A 232 9.92 11.80 6.14
CA LEU A 232 10.88 12.82 6.53
C LEU A 232 11.73 13.17 5.32
N THR A 233 12.07 14.45 5.20
CA THR A 233 13.03 14.95 4.21
C THR A 233 14.15 15.64 4.95
N GLY A 234 15.39 15.32 4.58
CA GLY A 234 16.58 15.77 5.28
C GLY A 234 17.84 15.16 4.67
N THR A 235 18.98 15.40 5.31
CA THR A 235 20.25 14.81 4.90
C THR A 235 20.24 13.30 5.19
N PRO A 236 20.73 12.43 4.28
CA PRO A 236 20.82 10.99 4.55
C PRO A 236 21.61 10.70 5.84
N GLY A 237 21.07 9.85 6.69
CA GLY A 237 21.70 9.50 7.96
C GLY A 237 20.72 8.89 8.96
N LEU A 238 21.22 8.65 10.17
CA LEU A 238 20.39 8.17 11.27
C LEU A 238 19.54 9.32 11.82
N VAL A 239 18.23 9.10 11.92
CA VAL A 239 17.28 10.03 12.53
C VAL A 239 16.67 9.37 13.75
N LYS A 240 16.62 10.09 14.88
CA LYS A 240 15.91 9.67 16.09
C LYS A 240 14.64 10.50 16.26
N LEU A 241 13.52 9.80 16.36
CA LEU A 241 12.20 10.40 16.55
C LEU A 241 11.64 9.98 17.91
N HIS A 242 11.03 10.93 18.61
CA HIS A 242 10.09 10.64 19.68
C HIS A 242 8.68 10.92 19.15
N LEU A 243 7.86 9.88 19.11
CA LEU A 243 6.47 9.93 18.65
C LEU A 243 5.57 9.83 19.88
N THR A 244 4.70 10.82 20.06
CA THR A 244 3.67 10.78 21.10
C THR A 244 2.32 10.52 20.46
N PHE A 245 1.61 9.50 20.92
CA PHE A 245 0.26 9.16 20.49
C PHE A 245 -0.75 9.59 21.55
N ARG A 246 -1.92 10.05 21.13
CA ARG A 246 -3.04 10.40 22.03
C ARG A 246 -4.23 9.52 21.72
N ALA A 247 -4.67 8.76 22.73
CA ALA A 247 -5.85 7.91 22.66
C ALA A 247 -7.14 8.72 22.72
N PHE A 248 -8.20 8.21 22.08
CA PHE A 248 -9.56 8.73 22.17
C PHE A 248 -10.40 7.77 22.98
N GLN A 249 -10.48 8.01 24.29
CA GLN A 249 -11.46 7.31 25.10
C GLN A 249 -12.81 8.06 24.97
N PRO A 250 -13.90 7.35 24.62
CA PRO A 250 -15.23 7.90 24.83
C PRO A 250 -15.36 8.30 26.31
N GLN A 251 -15.81 9.52 26.59
CA GLN A 251 -16.20 9.85 27.96
C GLN A 251 -17.42 8.97 28.31
N SER A 252 -17.23 8.10 29.29
CA SER A 252 -18.28 7.29 29.93
C SER A 252 -19.30 8.15 30.66
#